data_AF-A0A7V6B3L5-F1
#
_entry.id   AF-A0A7V6B3L5-F1
#
_cell.length_a   1.000
_cell.length_b   1.000
_cell.length_c   1.000
_cell.angle_alpha   90.00
_cell.angle_beta   90.00
_cell.angle_gamma   90.00
#
_symmetry.space_group_name_H-M   'P 1'
#
loop_
_entity.id
_entity.type
_entity.pdbx_description
1 polymer ?
#
loop_
_entity_poly.entity_id
_entity_poly.type
_entity_poly.pdbx_seq_one_letter_code
_entity_poly.pdbx_strand_id
1 'polypeptide(L)'
;MALKYIRTFLTALSILPTICSRLQAQSAEPLPDGSFARVTVYPQGSPFRKVTYEATLRAGSAIITVSRDLPCYHGERQALEILEQGKAMAFFENLSRQGVFDIQKPLQASDGAFDPEQMAHEQTVYEFWVAKGKEMKRFHLGEQTLFNDHALLGQYMGLMRAVLGHVSPPKVRALFCDFKKIGYLSVTSNEDAIVLIDGWDRMETPVDAVELEEGEHVVKVIGKSGQVREFTVRIGQGLTSRYHVVFE
;
A
#
# COMPACT_ATOMS: atom_id res chain seq x y z
N MET A 1 18.56 73.42 30.06
CA MET A 1 20.00 73.06 30.00
C MET A 1 20.08 71.64 29.46
N ALA A 2 20.00 71.36 28.17
CA ALA A 2 20.85 71.76 27.04
C ALA A 2 22.29 71.18 27.09
N LEU A 3 22.48 70.17 26.22
CA LEU A 3 23.70 69.71 25.55
C LEU A 3 24.85 69.01 26.32
N LYS A 4 25.27 67.88 25.72
CA LYS A 4 26.62 67.25 25.60
C LYS A 4 26.55 65.78 26.06
N TYR A 5 26.69 64.75 25.22
CA TYR A 5 27.76 64.48 24.27
C TYR A 5 27.31 63.50 23.16
N ILE A 6 27.69 63.80 21.92
CA ILE A 6 27.78 62.89 20.77
C ILE A 6 29.27 62.61 20.59
N ARG A 7 29.70 61.33 20.47
CA ARG A 7 30.61 60.81 19.41
C ARG A 7 31.27 59.45 19.70
N THR A 8 31.03 58.53 18.76
CA THR A 8 32.02 57.63 18.11
C THR A 8 32.51 56.38 18.84
N PHE A 9 32.24 55.19 18.27
CA PHE A 9 33.21 54.20 17.74
C PHE A 9 32.43 52.93 17.30
N LEU A 10 32.18 52.76 15.99
CA LEU A 10 32.94 51.91 15.05
C LEU A 10 32.77 50.39 15.27
N THR A 11 31.91 49.82 14.41
CA THR A 11 32.11 48.57 13.64
C THR A 11 32.98 47.46 14.24
N ALA A 12 32.32 46.37 14.63
CA ALA A 12 32.88 45.02 14.55
C ALA A 12 31.88 44.13 13.81
N LEU A 13 31.89 44.22 12.48
CA LEU A 13 31.24 43.25 11.60
C LEU A 13 32.22 42.07 11.46
N SER A 14 32.13 41.12 12.39
CA SER A 14 32.91 39.88 12.33
C SER A 14 32.33 38.99 11.23
N ILE A 15 33.16 38.81 10.21
CA ILE A 15 33.03 37.86 9.12
C ILE A 15 32.89 36.47 9.73
N LEU A 16 31.68 35.92 9.76
CA LEU A 16 31.47 34.50 9.95
C LEU A 16 31.99 33.80 8.68
N PRO A 17 33.01 32.93 8.76
CA PRO A 17 33.29 32.05 7.65
C PRO A 17 32.06 31.16 7.48
N THR A 18 31.39 31.29 6.34
CA THR A 18 30.43 30.32 5.83
C THR A 18 31.17 29.01 5.68
N ILE A 19 31.17 28.19 6.73
CA ILE A 19 31.53 26.79 6.65
C ILE A 19 30.40 26.15 5.84
N CYS A 20 30.51 26.24 4.53
CA CYS A 20 29.87 25.31 3.61
C CYS A 20 30.47 23.94 3.90
N SER A 21 29.96 23.27 4.93
CA SER A 21 30.05 21.83 5.05
C SER A 21 29.33 21.26 3.83
N ARG A 22 30.09 21.07 2.74
CA ARG A 22 29.79 20.04 1.75
C ARG A 22 29.69 18.76 2.54
N LEU A 23 28.46 18.39 2.92
CA LEU A 23 28.10 16.99 3.10
C LEU A 23 28.40 16.34 1.75
N GLN A 24 29.62 15.83 1.61
CA GLN A 24 29.89 14.77 0.65
C GLN A 24 28.92 13.67 1.04
N ALA A 25 27.86 13.51 0.25
CA ALA A 25 27.07 12.31 0.26
C ALA A 25 28.06 11.17 0.03
N GLN A 26 28.45 10.49 1.11
CA GLN A 26 29.12 9.21 1.02
C GLN A 26 28.22 8.38 0.10
N SER A 27 28.72 8.07 -1.09
CA SER A 27 28.00 7.22 -2.02
C SER A 27 27.79 5.91 -1.28
N ALA A 28 26.55 5.65 -0.85
CA ALA A 28 26.19 4.38 -0.25
C ALA A 28 26.67 3.29 -1.21
N GLU A 29 27.37 2.29 -0.68
CA GLU A 29 27.82 1.17 -1.50
C GLU A 29 26.62 0.58 -2.27
N PRO A 30 26.76 0.30 -3.57
CA PRO A 30 25.67 -0.22 -4.35
C PRO A 30 25.20 -1.54 -3.74
N LEU A 31 23.89 -1.70 -3.61
CA LEU A 31 23.33 -2.93 -3.07
C LEU A 31 23.78 -4.13 -3.92
N PRO A 32 24.22 -5.22 -3.29
CA PRO A 32 24.64 -6.40 -4.01
C PRO A 32 23.47 -7.03 -4.75
N ASP A 33 23.75 -7.62 -5.91
CA ASP A 33 22.78 -8.45 -6.60
C ASP A 33 22.30 -9.58 -5.68
N GLY A 34 21.02 -9.92 -5.73
CA GLY A 34 20.44 -10.82 -4.75
C GLY A 34 19.58 -10.12 -3.69
N SER A 35 19.80 -8.82 -3.46
CA SER A 35 19.11 -8.06 -2.40
C SER A 35 17.60 -8.03 -2.61
N PHE A 36 16.84 -8.24 -1.54
CA PHE A 36 15.39 -8.13 -1.57
C PHE A 36 14.83 -7.72 -0.21
N ALA A 37 13.65 -7.12 -0.22
CA ALA A 37 12.91 -6.77 0.97
C ALA A 37 11.46 -7.21 0.79
N ARG A 38 10.95 -7.95 1.77
CA ARG A 38 9.57 -8.41 1.82
C ARG A 38 9.00 -8.15 3.21
N VAL A 39 7.79 -7.61 3.24
CA VAL A 39 6.95 -7.62 4.44
C VAL A 39 5.64 -8.30 4.10
N THR A 40 5.29 -9.33 4.88
CA THR A 40 3.99 -10.00 4.83
C THR A 40 3.19 -9.62 6.05
N VAL A 41 1.97 -9.13 5.83
CA VAL A 41 1.00 -8.81 6.87
C VAL A 41 -0.04 -9.91 6.92
N TYR A 42 -0.27 -10.45 8.10
CA TYR A 42 -1.37 -11.37 8.42
C TYR A 42 -2.38 -10.58 9.25
N PRO A 43 -3.33 -9.90 8.58
CA PRO A 43 -4.24 -8.99 9.24
C PRO A 43 -5.33 -9.72 10.02
N GLN A 44 -5.73 -9.14 11.16
CA GLN A 44 -6.92 -9.54 11.89
C GLN A 44 -8.14 -8.76 11.37
N GLY A 45 -9.24 -9.47 11.07
CA GLY A 45 -10.48 -8.84 10.59
C GLY A 45 -10.44 -8.32 9.15
N SER A 46 -9.46 -8.71 8.34
CA SER A 46 -9.37 -8.33 6.92
C SER A 46 -9.98 -9.39 6.00
N PRO A 47 -10.50 -8.99 4.82
CA PRO A 47 -10.82 -9.91 3.72
C PRO A 47 -9.64 -10.77 3.25
N PHE A 48 -8.41 -10.38 3.53
CA PHE A 48 -7.22 -11.08 3.06
C PHE A 48 -6.61 -11.91 4.19
N ARG A 49 -6.27 -13.16 3.89
CA ARG A 49 -5.51 -14.04 4.78
C ARG A 49 -4.08 -13.55 4.95
N LYS A 50 -3.49 -13.01 3.89
CA LYS A 50 -2.17 -12.37 3.92
C LYS A 50 -2.04 -11.31 2.83
N VAL A 51 -1.24 -10.28 3.10
CA VAL A 51 -0.85 -9.24 2.14
C VAL A 51 0.67 -9.15 2.13
N THR A 52 1.29 -9.22 0.95
CA THR A 52 2.76 -9.18 0.82
C THR A 52 3.17 -8.00 -0.04
N TYR A 53 4.13 -7.22 0.46
CA TYR A 53 4.84 -6.19 -0.29
C TYR A 53 6.27 -6.64 -0.49
N GLU A 54 6.73 -6.67 -1.74
CA GLU A 54 8.03 -7.23 -2.08
C GLU A 54 8.74 -6.41 -3.15
N ALA A 55 10.05 -6.26 -2.97
CA ALA A 55 10.97 -5.80 -3.99
C ALA A 55 12.22 -6.66 -4.03
N THR A 56 12.60 -7.13 -5.22
CA THR A 56 13.79 -7.98 -5.42
C THR A 56 14.68 -7.41 -6.51
N LEU A 57 15.98 -7.26 -6.25
CA LEU A 57 17.02 -6.89 -7.21
C LEU A 57 17.66 -8.15 -7.80
N ARG A 58 17.64 -8.27 -9.13
CA ARG A 58 18.28 -9.35 -9.89
C ARG A 58 18.90 -8.82 -11.17
N ALA A 59 20.18 -9.04 -11.36
CA ALA A 59 20.94 -8.68 -12.57
C ALA A 59 20.70 -7.23 -13.04
N GLY A 60 20.58 -6.28 -12.10
CA GLY A 60 20.33 -4.87 -12.40
C GLY A 60 18.87 -4.52 -12.73
N SER A 61 17.94 -5.46 -12.58
CA SER A 61 16.50 -5.25 -12.69
C SER A 61 15.82 -5.41 -11.32
N ALA A 62 14.79 -4.61 -11.07
CA ALA A 62 13.96 -4.71 -9.89
C ALA A 62 12.63 -5.37 -10.25
N ILE A 63 12.23 -6.39 -9.49
CA ILE A 63 10.89 -6.98 -9.54
C ILE A 63 10.15 -6.48 -8.31
N ILE A 64 9.08 -5.72 -8.54
CA ILE A 64 8.24 -5.15 -7.48
C ILE A 64 6.91 -5.87 -7.52
N THR A 65 6.46 -6.38 -6.39
CA THR A 65 5.22 -7.18 -6.31
C THR A 65 4.38 -6.76 -5.11
N VAL A 66 3.07 -6.73 -5.32
CA VAL A 66 2.08 -6.80 -4.24
C VAL A 66 1.18 -8.01 -4.48
N SER A 67 0.99 -8.84 -3.45
CA SER A 67 0.06 -9.97 -3.51
C SER A 67 -0.90 -9.92 -2.32
N ARG A 68 -2.12 -10.37 -2.54
CA ARG A 68 -3.13 -10.52 -1.50
C ARG A 68 -3.78 -11.87 -1.66
N ASP A 69 -3.76 -12.67 -0.60
CA ASP A 69 -4.38 -13.98 -0.59
C ASP A 69 -5.76 -13.88 0.05
N LEU A 70 -6.76 -14.43 -0.61
CA LEU A 70 -8.11 -14.58 -0.05
C LEU A 70 -8.19 -15.87 0.80
N PRO A 71 -9.07 -15.94 1.82
CA PRO A 71 -9.22 -17.12 2.67
C PRO A 71 -9.46 -18.43 1.92
N CYS A 72 -10.12 -18.35 0.76
CA CYS A 72 -10.50 -19.49 -0.07
C CYS A 72 -9.60 -19.72 -1.30
N TYR A 73 -8.59 -18.87 -1.56
CA TYR A 73 -7.72 -18.97 -2.74
C TYR A 73 -6.25 -18.78 -2.36
N HIS A 74 -5.42 -19.76 -2.72
CA HIS A 74 -3.98 -19.68 -2.51
C HIS A 74 -3.29 -18.96 -3.68
N GLY A 75 -2.51 -17.92 -3.37
CA GLY A 75 -1.42 -17.47 -4.24
C GLY A 75 -1.76 -16.56 -5.41
N GLU A 76 -2.77 -15.71 -5.31
CA GLU A 76 -3.01 -14.70 -6.35
C GLU A 76 -1.96 -13.57 -6.26
N ARG A 77 -1.00 -13.57 -7.21
CA ARG A 77 -0.12 -12.41 -7.43
C ARG A 77 -0.94 -11.35 -8.15
N GLN A 78 -1.30 -10.30 -7.40
CA GLN A 78 -2.30 -9.36 -7.87
C GLN A 78 -1.72 -8.25 -8.74
N ALA A 79 -0.48 -7.80 -8.49
CA ALA A 79 0.19 -6.88 -9.40
C ALA A 79 1.72 -6.96 -9.30
N LEU A 80 2.38 -6.73 -10.44
CA LEU A 80 3.82 -6.81 -10.61
C LEU A 80 4.29 -5.73 -11.59
N GLU A 81 5.41 -5.09 -11.26
CA GLU A 81 6.15 -4.21 -12.17
C GLU A 81 7.62 -4.64 -12.21
N ILE A 82 8.22 -4.51 -13.39
CA ILE A 82 9.66 -4.73 -13.59
C ILE A 82 10.29 -3.39 -13.94
N LEU A 83 11.24 -2.94 -13.12
CA LEU A 83 12.08 -1.80 -13.43
C LEU A 83 13.43 -2.28 -13.95
N GLU A 84 13.95 -1.60 -14.96
CA GLU A 84 15.25 -1.94 -15.56
C GLU A 84 16.32 -0.92 -15.18
N GLN A 85 17.55 -1.42 -15.00
CA GLN A 85 18.79 -0.64 -14.95
C GLN A 85 18.74 0.55 -13.97
N GLY A 86 18.91 1.78 -14.46
CA GLY A 86 18.99 2.98 -13.64
C GLY A 86 17.74 3.22 -12.78
N LYS A 87 16.54 2.82 -13.24
CA LYS A 87 15.31 2.91 -12.44
C LYS A 87 15.33 1.93 -11.27
N ALA A 88 15.77 0.70 -11.52
CA ALA A 88 15.93 -0.31 -10.48
C ALA A 88 16.94 0.14 -9.42
N MET A 89 18.09 0.68 -9.86
CA MET A 89 19.12 1.19 -8.94
C MET A 89 18.60 2.37 -8.10
N ALA A 90 17.95 3.36 -8.73
CA ALA A 90 17.38 4.50 -8.01
C ALA A 90 16.31 4.08 -6.99
N PHE A 91 15.48 3.09 -7.34
CA PHE A 91 14.48 2.52 -6.44
C PHE A 91 15.12 1.87 -5.20
N PHE A 92 16.13 1.02 -5.40
CA PHE A 92 16.82 0.33 -4.32
C PHE A 92 17.70 1.27 -3.47
N GLU A 93 18.32 2.28 -4.07
CA GLU A 93 19.01 3.34 -3.33
C GLU A 93 18.06 4.11 -2.40
N ASN A 94 16.82 4.36 -2.84
CA ASN A 94 15.81 5.00 -2.00
C ASN A 94 15.41 4.10 -0.83
N LEU A 95 15.21 2.79 -1.06
CA LEU A 95 14.94 1.82 0.01
C LEU A 95 16.10 1.74 1.02
N SER A 96 17.36 1.74 0.55
CA SER A 96 18.54 1.81 1.41
C SER A 96 18.57 3.09 2.24
N ARG A 97 18.29 4.25 1.65
CA ARG A 97 18.22 5.53 2.38
C ARG A 97 17.14 5.55 3.46
N GLN A 98 16.07 4.77 3.29
CA GLN A 98 15.02 4.58 4.28
C GLN A 98 15.35 3.52 5.34
N GLY A 99 16.53 2.89 5.25
CA GLY A 99 17.01 1.88 6.21
C GLY A 99 16.32 0.51 6.07
N VAL A 100 15.63 0.24 4.95
CA VAL A 100 14.87 -1.01 4.76
C VAL A 100 15.77 -2.25 4.82
N PHE A 101 17.03 -2.14 4.42
CA PHE A 101 18.01 -3.24 4.46
C PHE A 101 18.77 -3.35 5.78
N ASP A 102 18.62 -2.38 6.67
CA ASP A 102 19.36 -2.29 7.93
C ASP A 102 18.44 -2.54 9.15
N ILE A 103 17.28 -3.16 8.91
CA ILE A 103 16.28 -3.48 9.94
C ILE A 103 16.91 -4.24 11.11
N GLN A 104 16.53 -3.89 12.32
CA GLN A 104 16.95 -4.58 13.54
C GLN A 104 15.77 -5.35 14.09
N LYS A 105 15.99 -6.61 14.47
CA LYS A 105 14.95 -7.43 15.08
C LYS A 105 14.69 -6.93 16.51
N PRO A 106 13.46 -6.51 16.85
CA PRO A 106 13.12 -6.15 18.23
C PRO A 106 13.23 -7.35 19.17
N LEU A 107 13.45 -7.10 20.47
CA LEU A 107 13.56 -8.17 21.47
C LEU A 107 12.28 -9.02 21.58
N GLN A 108 11.12 -8.42 21.33
CA GLN A 108 9.81 -9.06 21.41
C GLN A 108 9.39 -9.74 20.10
N ALA A 109 10.26 -9.74 19.07
CA ALA A 109 10.00 -10.43 17.82
C ALA A 109 10.49 -11.88 17.84
N SER A 110 9.76 -12.75 17.18
CA SER A 110 10.10 -14.17 17.02
C SER A 110 10.90 -14.39 15.75
N ASP A 111 11.89 -15.28 15.80
CA ASP A 111 12.69 -15.62 14.62
C ASP A 111 11.90 -16.45 13.60
N GLY A 112 12.23 -16.27 12.32
CA GLY A 112 11.71 -17.10 11.24
C GLY A 112 10.34 -16.67 10.70
N ALA A 113 9.73 -17.60 9.95
CA ALA A 113 8.44 -17.43 9.29
C ALA A 113 7.30 -17.46 10.30
N PHE A 114 6.23 -16.72 10.03
CA PHE A 114 4.98 -16.92 10.76
C PHE A 114 4.15 -18.00 10.05
N ASP A 115 3.64 -18.97 10.82
CA ASP A 115 2.72 -19.99 10.30
C ASP A 115 1.29 -19.73 10.84
N PRO A 116 0.40 -19.11 10.03
CA PRO A 116 -0.95 -18.80 10.46
C PRO A 116 -1.84 -20.03 10.67
N GLU A 117 -1.45 -21.23 10.20
CA GLU A 117 -2.23 -22.47 10.40
C GLU A 117 -1.95 -23.10 11.76
N GLN A 118 -0.74 -22.91 12.27
CA GLN A 118 -0.32 -23.45 13.56
C GLN A 118 -0.47 -22.44 14.70
N MET A 119 -0.49 -21.15 14.37
CA MET A 119 -0.50 -20.06 15.34
C MET A 119 -1.75 -19.20 15.15
N ALA A 120 -2.79 -19.48 15.94
CA ALA A 120 -3.90 -18.56 16.09
C ALA A 120 -3.37 -17.21 16.60
N HIS A 121 -3.79 -16.11 15.96
CA HIS A 121 -3.38 -14.77 16.33
C HIS A 121 -4.61 -13.89 16.55
N GLU A 122 -4.65 -13.25 17.71
CA GLU A 122 -5.73 -12.32 18.08
C GLU A 122 -5.49 -10.89 17.57
N GLN A 123 -4.28 -10.64 17.05
CA GLN A 123 -3.83 -9.35 16.54
C GLN A 123 -3.13 -9.52 15.19
N THR A 124 -3.09 -8.45 14.39
CA THR A 124 -2.34 -8.43 13.13
C THR A 124 -0.86 -8.78 13.38
N VAL A 125 -0.30 -9.68 12.56
CA VAL A 125 1.10 -10.09 12.61
C VAL A 125 1.84 -9.60 11.37
N TYR A 126 3.05 -9.10 11.56
CA TYR A 126 3.94 -8.63 10.50
C TYR A 126 5.16 -9.53 10.44
N GLU A 127 5.41 -10.15 9.29
CA GLU A 127 6.62 -10.92 9.00
C GLU A 127 7.54 -10.11 8.10
N PHE A 128 8.76 -9.88 8.56
CA PHE A 128 9.82 -9.21 7.82
C PHE A 128 10.77 -10.26 7.25
N TRP A 129 11.09 -10.15 5.97
CA TRP A 129 12.11 -10.96 5.32
C TRP A 129 12.96 -10.09 4.39
N VAL A 130 14.17 -9.82 4.82
CA VAL A 130 15.07 -8.88 4.14
C VAL A 130 16.43 -9.53 3.94
N ALA A 131 16.98 -9.38 2.74
CA ALA A 131 18.34 -9.78 2.44
C ALA A 131 19.12 -8.65 1.77
N LYS A 132 20.37 -8.49 2.19
CA LYS A 132 21.38 -7.61 1.60
C LYS A 132 22.54 -8.50 1.15
N GLY A 133 22.45 -9.00 -0.09
CA GLY A 133 23.39 -9.98 -0.62
C GLY A 133 23.28 -11.32 0.11
N LYS A 134 24.32 -11.71 0.86
CA LYS A 134 24.34 -12.97 1.62
C LYS A 134 23.75 -12.85 3.02
N GLU A 135 23.63 -11.64 3.54
CA GLU A 135 23.06 -11.41 4.87
C GLU A 135 21.54 -11.43 4.77
N MET A 136 20.89 -12.20 5.64
CA MET A 136 19.44 -12.39 5.65
C MET A 136 18.91 -12.27 7.07
N LYS A 137 17.82 -11.51 7.22
CA LYS A 137 17.04 -11.38 8.45
C LYS A 137 15.62 -11.80 8.15
N ARG A 138 15.07 -12.69 8.98
CA ARG A 138 13.66 -13.10 8.91
C ARG A 138 13.09 -13.24 10.31
N PHE A 139 12.03 -12.52 10.60
CA PHE A 139 11.36 -12.51 11.91
C PHE A 139 9.92 -12.04 11.77
N HIS A 140 9.11 -12.27 12.79
CA HIS A 140 7.74 -11.77 12.85
C HIS A 140 7.39 -11.20 14.23
N LEU A 141 6.43 -10.28 14.26
CA LEU A 141 5.96 -9.60 15.46
C LEU A 141 4.50 -9.16 15.34
N GLY A 142 3.84 -8.98 16.48
CA GLY A 142 2.49 -8.40 16.53
C GLY A 142 2.47 -6.89 16.29
N GLU A 143 1.30 -6.37 15.94
CA GLU A 143 1.06 -4.96 15.65
C GLU A 143 1.51 -4.01 16.74
N GLN A 144 1.20 -4.31 18.01
CA GLN A 144 1.57 -3.43 19.12
C GLN A 144 3.09 -3.27 19.24
N THR A 145 3.85 -4.35 19.04
CA THR A 145 5.32 -4.31 19.04
C THR A 145 5.84 -3.44 17.90
N LEU A 146 5.25 -3.55 16.70
CA LEU A 146 5.64 -2.74 15.55
C LEU A 146 5.36 -1.25 15.80
N PHE A 147 4.21 -0.92 16.38
CA PHE A 147 3.84 0.48 16.64
C PHE A 147 4.69 1.13 17.72
N ASN A 148 5.22 0.34 18.65
CA ASN A 148 6.15 0.80 19.68
C ASN A 148 7.60 0.97 19.14
N ASP A 149 7.95 0.33 18.01
CA ASP A 149 9.24 0.51 17.33
C ASP A 149 9.09 1.45 16.13
N HIS A 150 9.22 2.76 16.38
CA HIS A 150 9.05 3.79 15.35
C HIS A 150 10.03 3.66 14.18
N ALA A 151 11.24 3.14 14.42
CA ALA A 151 12.23 2.96 13.36
C ALA A 151 11.79 1.84 12.41
N LEU A 152 11.39 0.69 12.96
CA LEU A 152 10.90 -0.45 12.18
C LEU A 152 9.58 -0.12 11.46
N LEU A 153 8.67 0.60 12.13
CA LEU A 153 7.44 1.10 11.52
C LEU A 153 7.74 2.02 10.33
N GLY A 154 8.71 2.93 10.48
CA GLY A 154 9.18 3.81 9.40
C GLY A 154 9.73 3.03 8.20
N GLN A 155 10.53 1.99 8.45
CA GLN A 155 11.09 1.11 7.42
C GLN A 155 9.99 0.32 6.69
N TYR A 156 9.03 -0.24 7.42
CA TYR A 156 7.85 -0.90 6.85
C TYR A 156 7.05 0.05 5.95
N MET A 157 6.70 1.23 6.46
CA MET A 157 5.93 2.23 5.70
C MET A 157 6.71 2.72 4.48
N GLY A 158 8.04 2.83 4.58
CA GLY A 158 8.94 3.15 3.48
C GLY A 158 8.86 2.13 2.35
N LEU A 159 9.05 0.84 2.67
CA LEU A 159 8.90 -0.25 1.71
C LEU A 159 7.51 -0.27 1.09
N MET A 160 6.46 -0.24 1.92
CA MET A 160 5.07 -0.29 1.47
C MET A 160 4.76 0.84 0.49
N ARG A 161 5.14 2.10 0.81
CA ARG A 161 4.93 3.25 -0.08
C ARG A 161 5.71 3.12 -1.38
N ALA A 162 6.96 2.67 -1.32
CA ALA A 162 7.78 2.47 -2.50
C ALA A 162 7.17 1.43 -3.44
N VAL A 163 6.74 0.28 -2.88
CA VAL A 163 6.06 -0.78 -3.65
C VAL A 163 4.75 -0.28 -4.25
N LEU A 164 3.88 0.36 -3.46
CA LEU A 164 2.57 0.83 -3.91
C LEU A 164 2.64 2.02 -4.88
N GLY A 165 3.72 2.79 -4.86
CA GLY A 165 3.95 3.89 -5.82
C GLY A 165 4.26 3.39 -7.24
N HIS A 166 4.65 2.13 -7.37
CA HIS A 166 4.98 1.45 -8.62
C HIS A 166 3.87 0.48 -9.02
N VAL A 167 3.44 -0.31 -8.05
CA VAL A 167 2.48 -1.38 -8.24
C VAL A 167 1.20 -0.98 -7.51
N SER A 168 0.21 -0.53 -8.27
CA SER A 168 -1.14 -0.42 -7.74
C SER A 168 -1.75 -1.83 -7.67
N PRO A 169 -2.10 -2.35 -6.48
CA PRO A 169 -2.89 -3.56 -6.44
C PRO A 169 -4.18 -3.32 -7.24
N PRO A 170 -4.66 -4.28 -8.02
CA PRO A 170 -6.00 -4.19 -8.58
C PRO A 170 -6.95 -3.85 -7.45
N LYS A 171 -7.92 -2.96 -7.71
CA LYS A 171 -8.98 -2.71 -6.74
C LYS A 171 -9.85 -3.96 -6.76
N VAL A 172 -9.43 -4.98 -6.00
CA VAL A 172 -10.28 -6.11 -5.70
C VAL A 172 -11.48 -5.51 -5.00
N ARG A 173 -12.69 -5.84 -5.49
CA ARG A 173 -13.92 -5.60 -4.74
C ARG A 173 -13.67 -6.07 -3.30
N ALA A 174 -14.08 -5.31 -2.29
CA ALA A 174 -14.06 -5.76 -0.91
C ALA A 174 -15.05 -6.94 -0.78
N LEU A 175 -14.63 -8.12 -1.26
CA LEU A 175 -15.43 -9.35 -1.29
C LEU A 175 -15.75 -9.86 0.12
N PHE A 176 -15.12 -9.28 1.14
CA PHE A 176 -15.54 -9.44 2.53
C PHE A 176 -15.68 -8.06 3.17
N CYS A 177 -16.86 -7.48 2.99
CA CYS A 177 -17.38 -6.43 3.85
C CYS A 177 -17.77 -7.05 5.20
N ASP A 178 -17.77 -6.26 6.28
CA ASP A 178 -18.42 -6.68 7.53
C ASP A 178 -19.86 -7.08 7.18
N PHE A 179 -20.27 -8.33 7.46
CA PHE A 179 -21.62 -8.81 7.13
C PHE A 179 -22.71 -7.93 7.76
N LYS A 180 -22.36 -7.19 8.81
CA LYS A 180 -23.21 -6.17 9.44
C LYS A 180 -23.27 -4.86 8.67
N LYS A 181 -22.64 -4.74 7.50
CA LYS A 181 -22.60 -3.55 6.66
C LYS A 181 -22.84 -3.89 5.20
N ILE A 182 -23.57 -4.97 4.92
CA ILE A 182 -23.92 -5.37 3.55
C ILE A 182 -25.34 -4.93 3.25
N GLY A 183 -25.55 -4.31 2.09
CA GLY A 183 -26.85 -4.16 1.46
C GLY A 183 -26.85 -4.80 0.07
N TYR A 184 -27.93 -4.60 -0.67
CA TYR A 184 -28.17 -5.28 -1.93
C TYR A 184 -28.55 -4.27 -3.02
N LEU A 185 -28.10 -4.52 -4.25
CA LEU A 185 -28.50 -3.76 -5.43
C LEU A 185 -29.13 -4.71 -6.46
N SER A 186 -30.31 -4.35 -6.98
CA SER A 186 -30.87 -4.97 -8.18
C SER A 186 -30.98 -3.93 -9.29
N VAL A 187 -30.53 -4.28 -10.50
CA VAL A 187 -30.56 -3.42 -11.68
C VAL A 187 -31.23 -4.14 -12.83
N THR A 188 -32.22 -3.51 -13.42
CA THR A 188 -32.90 -3.97 -14.63
C THR A 188 -32.84 -2.88 -15.70
N SER A 189 -33.09 -3.24 -16.96
CA SER A 189 -33.15 -2.28 -18.07
C SER A 189 -34.19 -2.68 -19.10
N ASN A 190 -34.57 -1.72 -19.96
CA ASN A 190 -35.50 -1.94 -21.08
C ASN A 190 -34.87 -2.64 -22.30
N GLU A 191 -33.55 -2.79 -22.34
CA GLU A 191 -32.80 -3.60 -23.31
C GLU A 191 -31.67 -4.36 -22.61
N ASP A 192 -31.06 -5.35 -23.29
CA ASP A 192 -29.85 -6.02 -22.80
C ASP A 192 -28.76 -4.98 -22.52
N ALA A 193 -28.17 -5.02 -21.34
CA ALA A 193 -27.16 -4.05 -20.94
C ALA A 193 -26.08 -4.68 -20.06
N ILE A 194 -24.90 -4.06 -20.09
CA ILE A 194 -23.78 -4.36 -19.20
C ILE A 194 -23.82 -3.35 -18.05
N VAL A 195 -23.89 -3.85 -16.82
CA VAL A 195 -23.76 -3.07 -15.59
C VAL A 195 -22.30 -3.12 -15.13
N LEU A 196 -21.74 -1.97 -14.77
CA LEU A 196 -20.43 -1.77 -14.17
C LEU A 196 -20.62 -1.05 -12.83
N ILE A 197 -20.29 -1.70 -11.71
CA ILE A 197 -20.36 -1.09 -10.37
C ILE A 197 -18.96 -0.71 -9.91
N ASP A 198 -18.79 0.54 -9.49
CA ASP A 198 -17.55 1.19 -9.08
C ASP A 198 -16.40 1.10 -10.11
N GLY A 199 -16.74 0.73 -11.36
CA GLY A 199 -15.79 0.46 -12.44
C GLY A 199 -15.22 -0.96 -12.46
N TRP A 200 -15.71 -1.89 -11.63
CA TRP A 200 -15.15 -3.25 -11.47
C TRP A 200 -16.17 -4.34 -11.76
N ASP A 201 -17.33 -4.31 -11.11
CA ASP A 201 -18.29 -5.41 -11.19
C ASP A 201 -19.03 -5.35 -12.51
N ARG A 202 -18.59 -6.18 -13.46
CA ARG A 202 -19.23 -6.31 -14.76
C ARG A 202 -20.25 -7.43 -14.72
N MET A 203 -21.50 -7.08 -14.91
CA MET A 203 -22.62 -8.01 -14.98
C MET A 203 -23.54 -7.68 -16.14
N GLU A 204 -24.43 -8.58 -16.50
CA GLU A 204 -25.46 -8.35 -17.50
C GLU A 204 -26.80 -8.15 -16.80
N THR A 205 -27.64 -7.25 -17.30
CA THR A 205 -29.01 -7.08 -16.81
C THR A 205 -29.88 -8.27 -17.22
N PRO A 206 -30.76 -8.78 -16.34
CA PRO A 206 -31.04 -8.28 -15.00
C PRO A 206 -29.99 -8.72 -13.97
N VAL A 207 -29.57 -7.76 -13.15
CA VAL A 207 -28.76 -8.01 -11.95
C VAL A 207 -29.72 -8.12 -10.78
N ASP A 208 -29.68 -9.23 -10.06
CA ASP A 208 -30.51 -9.43 -8.87
C ASP A 208 -29.68 -9.53 -7.60
N ALA A 209 -30.05 -8.71 -6.61
CA ALA A 209 -29.56 -8.72 -5.25
C ALA A 209 -28.03 -8.85 -5.13
N VAL A 210 -27.27 -8.08 -5.93
CA VAL A 210 -25.82 -8.06 -5.79
C VAL A 210 -25.45 -7.44 -4.44
N GLU A 211 -24.65 -8.16 -3.67
CA GLU A 211 -24.15 -7.70 -2.37
C GLU A 211 -23.17 -6.54 -2.57
N LEU A 212 -23.34 -5.48 -1.78
CA LEU A 212 -22.49 -4.29 -1.75
C LEU A 212 -22.29 -3.83 -0.31
N GLU A 213 -21.14 -3.24 -0.01
CA GLU A 213 -20.90 -2.58 1.27
C GLU A 213 -21.87 -1.40 1.47
N GLU A 214 -22.17 -1.04 2.70
CA GLU A 214 -22.93 0.16 3.03
C GLU A 214 -22.13 1.40 2.58
N GLY A 215 -22.75 2.25 1.76
CA GLY A 215 -22.06 3.41 1.23
C GLY A 215 -22.66 3.94 -0.07
N GLU A 216 -21.91 4.82 -0.72
CA GLU A 216 -22.22 5.33 -2.06
C GLU A 216 -21.40 4.57 -3.10
N HIS A 217 -22.08 4.10 -4.16
CA HIS A 217 -21.48 3.35 -5.27
C HIS A 217 -21.83 3.99 -6.60
N VAL A 218 -20.89 3.99 -7.54
CA VAL A 218 -21.11 4.49 -8.90
C VAL A 218 -21.51 3.34 -9.79
N VAL A 219 -22.69 3.43 -10.39
CA VAL A 219 -23.22 2.41 -11.30
C VAL A 219 -23.26 2.98 -12.71
N LYS A 220 -22.60 2.31 -13.63
CA LYS A 220 -22.59 2.62 -15.06
C LYS A 220 -23.23 1.48 -15.83
N VAL A 221 -24.26 1.78 -16.62
CA VAL A 221 -25.03 0.80 -17.38
C VAL A 221 -24.91 1.14 -18.86
N ILE A 222 -24.44 0.18 -19.65
CA ILE A 222 -24.13 0.30 -21.07
C ILE A 222 -25.11 -0.58 -21.83
N GLY A 223 -26.08 0.04 -22.50
CA GLY A 223 -27.08 -0.66 -23.30
C GLY A 223 -26.48 -1.27 -24.56
N LYS A 224 -27.14 -2.29 -25.11
CA LYS A 224 -26.78 -2.91 -26.40
C LYS A 224 -26.77 -1.92 -27.55
N SER A 225 -27.58 -0.86 -27.47
CA SER A 225 -27.57 0.29 -28.38
C SER A 225 -26.26 1.11 -28.35
N GLY A 226 -25.40 0.89 -27.34
CA GLY A 226 -24.20 1.68 -27.07
C GLY A 226 -24.46 2.90 -26.17
N GLN A 227 -25.71 3.15 -25.78
CA GLN A 227 -26.03 4.21 -24.84
C GLN A 227 -25.50 3.91 -23.44
N VAL A 228 -25.12 4.97 -22.73
CA VAL A 228 -24.51 4.88 -21.41
C VAL A 228 -25.31 5.73 -20.42
N ARG A 229 -25.68 5.12 -19.29
CA ARG A 229 -26.24 5.80 -18.13
C ARG A 229 -25.32 5.59 -16.95
N GLU A 230 -25.01 6.65 -16.22
CA GLU A 230 -24.17 6.60 -15.01
C GLU A 230 -24.88 7.31 -13.87
N PHE A 231 -24.92 6.69 -12.70
CA PHE A 231 -25.59 7.24 -11.52
C PHE A 231 -24.97 6.71 -10.24
N THR A 232 -25.09 7.49 -9.16
CA THR A 232 -24.67 7.07 -7.82
C THR A 232 -25.85 6.43 -7.09
N VAL A 233 -25.61 5.28 -6.47
CA VAL A 233 -26.56 4.58 -5.61
C VAL A 233 -26.06 4.61 -4.17
N ARG A 234 -26.98 4.75 -3.22
CA ARG A 234 -26.67 4.58 -1.80
C ARG A 234 -27.19 3.23 -1.33
N ILE A 235 -26.30 2.44 -0.76
CA ILE A 235 -26.58 1.12 -0.21
C ILE A 235 -26.63 1.27 1.32
N GLY A 236 -27.73 0.84 1.92
CA GLY A 236 -27.91 0.79 3.36
C GLY A 236 -27.79 -0.65 3.87
N GLN A 237 -27.36 -0.81 5.12
CA GLN A 237 -27.28 -2.12 5.78
C GLN A 237 -28.59 -2.91 5.68
N GLY A 238 -28.52 -4.11 5.12
CA GLY A 238 -29.63 -5.06 4.95
C GLY A 238 -30.71 -4.61 3.96
N LEU A 239 -30.56 -3.45 3.32
CA LEU A 239 -31.56 -2.89 2.42
C LEU A 239 -31.26 -3.27 0.98
N THR A 240 -32.32 -3.49 0.19
CA THR A 240 -32.22 -3.67 -1.25
C THR A 240 -32.60 -2.39 -1.99
N SER A 241 -31.63 -1.79 -2.68
CA SER A 241 -31.84 -0.70 -3.61
C SER A 241 -32.16 -1.25 -5.00
N ARG A 242 -33.24 -0.79 -5.64
CA ARG A 242 -33.68 -1.30 -6.95
C ARG A 242 -33.72 -0.17 -7.98
N TYR A 243 -33.13 -0.42 -9.14
CA TYR A 243 -33.09 0.54 -10.23
C TYR A 243 -33.55 -0.11 -11.54
N HIS A 244 -34.37 0.63 -12.29
CA HIS A 244 -34.72 0.31 -13.66
C HIS A 244 -34.16 1.39 -14.59
N VAL A 245 -33.30 0.99 -15.51
CA VAL A 245 -32.61 1.89 -16.44
C VAL A 245 -33.35 1.91 -17.77
N VAL A 246 -33.69 3.11 -18.22
CA VAL A 246 -34.33 3.33 -19.51
C VAL A 246 -33.33 4.01 -20.45
N PHE A 247 -33.02 3.32 -21.54
CA PHE A 247 -32.31 3.86 -22.70
C PHE A 247 -33.34 4.48 -23.66
N GLU A 248 -33.03 5.65 -24.21
CA GLU A 248 -33.94 6.47 -25.05
C GLU A 248 -33.90 6.10 -26.53
#